data_AF-A0A1C7MVL8-F1
#
_entry.id   AF-A0A1C7MVL8-F1
#
_cell.length_a   1.000
_cell.length_b   1.000
_cell.length_c   1.000
_cell.angle_alpha   90.00
_cell.angle_beta   90.00
_cell.angle_gamma   90.00
#
_symmetry.space_group_name_H-M   'P 1'
#
loop_
_entity.id
_entity.type
_entity.pdbx_description
1 polymer ?
#
loop_
_entity_poly.entity_id
_entity_poly.type
_entity_poly.pdbx_seq_one_letter_code
_entity_poly.pdbx_strand_id
1 'polypeptide(L)'
;MPPNAQTEAIVENDEQLSLTQHFWSKDKSGMHQLIQYIQSTHQDLKEILEIYMERACIEQEFGEKLAALAAKDRLKTTKQEKNHMNTTQSALAAISNELQKTAECHLSLSCNLKDQVADEVDRKIKEYHTLLDKWIESLDQLGDEKKEKITELLKIRSKYLKEHELSNGQTTSNMALLKEQYKALVEQVDQIAHEWNSTWTEACEVMEAMEEDRVELIKSNVWEYANLASATLLVQDESCESIRKQLEKCSFERDLRQCITLHSTGSTIPTTNDYVTEMMREQKRKQQTNRPKLPVKPA
;
A
#
# COMPACT_ATOMS: atom_id res chain seq x y z
N MET A 1 -0.32 23.51 12.80
CA MET A 1 -0.13 24.69 11.91
C MET A 1 1.05 24.39 11.01
N PRO A 2 0.90 24.26 9.69
CA PRO A 2 2.05 24.15 8.81
C PRO A 2 2.76 25.52 8.72
N PRO A 3 4.10 25.57 8.69
CA PRO A 3 4.83 26.81 8.49
C PRO A 3 4.77 27.21 7.02
N ASN A 4 4.13 28.34 6.76
CA ASN A 4 4.46 29.38 5.78
C ASN A 4 5.39 28.94 4.62
N ALA A 5 4.83 28.29 3.60
CA ALA A 5 5.47 28.22 2.29
C ALA A 5 5.25 29.57 1.60
N GLN A 6 6.29 30.39 1.55
CA GLN A 6 6.32 31.52 0.62
C GLN A 6 6.40 30.93 -0.78
N THR A 7 5.24 30.90 -1.45
CA THR A 7 5.14 30.57 -2.87
C THR A 7 5.79 31.72 -3.64
N GLU A 8 7.01 31.52 -4.12
CA GLU A 8 7.55 32.35 -5.18
C GLU A 8 6.67 32.13 -6.42
N ALA A 9 5.81 33.11 -6.72
CA ALA A 9 5.01 33.08 -7.93
C ALA A 9 5.95 33.35 -9.10
N ILE A 10 6.40 32.27 -9.75
CA ILE A 10 6.96 32.35 -11.09
C ILE A 10 5.80 32.78 -11.98
N VAL A 11 5.80 34.04 -12.40
CA VAL A 11 4.91 34.54 -13.45
C VAL A 11 5.47 34.02 -14.77
N GLU A 12 5.22 32.75 -15.06
CA GLU A 12 5.40 32.19 -16.38
C GLU A 12 4.24 32.70 -17.25
N ASN A 13 4.59 33.43 -18.30
CA ASN A 13 3.68 33.80 -19.37
C ASN A 13 3.38 32.50 -20.14
N ASP A 14 2.53 31.67 -19.57
CA ASP A 14 2.25 30.31 -20.04
C ASP A 14 1.24 30.40 -21.18
N GLU A 15 1.75 30.47 -22.41
CA GLU A 15 0.96 30.05 -23.57
C GLU A 15 0.55 28.60 -23.28
N GLN A 16 -0.74 28.35 -23.05
CA GLN A 16 -1.24 27.06 -22.57
C GLN A 16 -0.77 25.92 -23.48
N LEU A 17 0.30 25.24 -23.07
CA LEU A 17 0.93 24.16 -23.82
C LEU A 17 0.01 22.94 -23.76
N SER A 18 -0.43 22.46 -24.93
CA SER A 18 -1.25 21.25 -25.03
C SER A 18 -0.55 20.15 -25.84
N LEU A 19 -0.82 18.90 -25.46
CA LEU A 19 -0.37 17.72 -26.20
C LEU A 19 -0.89 17.74 -27.65
N THR A 20 -2.09 18.28 -27.86
CA THR A 20 -2.71 18.42 -29.18
C THR A 20 -1.91 19.25 -30.16
N GLN A 21 -0.99 20.11 -29.69
CA GLN A 21 -0.22 21.02 -30.56
C GLN A 21 1.19 20.51 -30.87
N HIS A 22 1.71 19.55 -30.08
CA HIS A 22 3.14 19.24 -30.06
C HIS A 22 3.51 17.81 -30.50
N PHE A 23 2.53 16.92 -30.71
CA PHE A 23 2.79 15.51 -31.03
C PHE A 23 2.33 15.08 -32.45
N TRP A 24 2.43 16.00 -33.42
CA TRP A 24 2.16 15.71 -34.83
C TRP A 24 3.41 15.25 -35.58
N SER A 25 3.29 14.18 -36.36
CA SER A 25 4.38 13.66 -37.19
C SER A 25 3.85 12.94 -38.43
N LYS A 26 4.68 12.84 -39.48
CA LYS A 26 4.29 12.18 -40.75
C LYS A 26 4.40 10.65 -40.68
N ASP A 27 5.17 10.14 -39.73
CA ASP A 27 5.59 8.74 -39.57
C ASP A 27 5.09 8.12 -38.26
N LYS A 28 4.10 8.74 -37.60
CA LYS A 28 3.60 8.39 -36.27
C LYS A 28 4.63 8.52 -35.13
N SER A 29 5.85 9.02 -35.34
CA SER A 29 6.87 9.13 -34.27
C SER A 29 6.39 9.93 -33.05
N GLY A 30 5.69 11.05 -33.28
CA GLY A 30 5.09 11.86 -32.21
C GLY A 30 4.07 11.08 -31.37
N MET A 31 3.21 10.30 -32.03
CA MET A 31 2.23 9.44 -31.35
C MET A 31 2.93 8.38 -30.48
N HIS A 32 3.90 7.67 -31.03
CA HIS A 32 4.64 6.65 -30.27
C HIS A 32 5.39 7.26 -29.08
N GLN A 33 6.00 8.43 -29.25
CA GLN A 33 6.71 9.12 -28.17
C GLN A 33 5.77 9.49 -27.02
N LEU A 34 4.58 10.01 -27.32
CA LEU A 34 3.59 10.36 -26.30
C LEU A 34 3.05 9.12 -25.59
N ILE A 35 2.65 8.09 -26.34
CA ILE A 35 2.15 6.83 -25.76
C ILE A 35 3.21 6.21 -24.85
N GLN A 36 4.47 6.17 -25.28
CA GLN A 36 5.57 5.64 -24.48
C GLN A 36 5.76 6.45 -23.18
N TYR A 37 5.63 7.77 -23.25
CA TYR A 37 5.67 8.62 -22.06
C TYR A 37 4.54 8.25 -21.09
N ILE A 38 3.28 8.19 -21.54
CA ILE A 38 2.14 7.82 -20.68
C ILE A 38 2.32 6.41 -20.09
N GLN A 39 2.81 5.45 -20.87
CA GLN A 39 3.13 4.11 -20.35
C GLN A 39 4.21 4.13 -19.28
N SER A 40 5.19 5.03 -19.37
CA SER A 40 6.21 5.21 -18.34
C SER A 40 5.62 5.78 -17.04
N THR A 41 4.66 6.71 -17.13
CA THR A 41 4.01 7.24 -15.93
C THR A 41 3.12 6.21 -15.22
N HIS A 42 2.57 5.25 -15.97
CA HIS A 42 1.90 4.08 -15.37
C HIS A 42 2.89 3.16 -14.65
N GLN A 43 4.14 3.07 -15.12
CA GLN A 43 5.18 2.29 -14.46
C GLN A 43 5.56 2.91 -13.12
N ASP A 44 5.67 4.24 -13.04
CA ASP A 44 5.91 4.95 -11.77
C ASP A 44 4.84 4.61 -10.72
N LEU A 45 3.57 4.53 -11.12
CA LEU A 45 2.48 4.14 -10.21
C LEU A 45 2.62 2.68 -9.74
N LYS A 46 3.08 1.76 -10.60
CA LYS A 46 3.33 0.37 -10.20
C LYS A 46 4.45 0.28 -9.17
N GLU A 47 5.51 1.08 -9.32
CA GLU A 47 6.58 1.13 -8.33
C GLU A 47 6.09 1.60 -6.96
N ILE A 48 5.24 2.63 -6.92
CA ILE A 48 4.60 3.09 -5.67
C ILE A 48 3.71 2.00 -5.06
N LEU A 49 2.91 1.32 -5.89
CA LEU A 49 2.06 0.21 -5.45
C LEU A 49 2.89 -0.92 -4.81
N GLU A 50 3.99 -1.32 -5.46
CA GLU A 50 4.90 -2.34 -4.94
C GLU A 50 5.48 -1.93 -3.59
N ILE A 51 5.92 -0.68 -3.44
CA ILE A 51 6.42 -0.13 -2.18
C ILE A 51 5.36 -0.22 -1.07
N TYR A 52 4.09 0.13 -1.35
CA TYR A 52 3.02 0.03 -0.35
C TYR A 52 2.74 -1.40 0.06
N MET A 53 2.74 -2.34 -0.89
CA MET A 53 2.51 -3.76 -0.61
C MET A 53 3.65 -4.36 0.20
N GLU A 54 4.90 -4.08 -0.16
CA GLU A 54 6.07 -4.50 0.60
C GLU A 54 6.07 -3.92 2.01
N ARG A 55 5.80 -2.62 2.13
CA ARG A 55 5.69 -1.97 3.43
C ARG A 55 4.59 -2.60 4.28
N ALA A 56 3.42 -2.85 3.72
CA ALA A 56 2.33 -3.50 4.43
C ALA A 56 2.70 -4.90 4.93
N CYS A 57 3.43 -5.70 4.14
CA CYS A 57 3.92 -7.00 4.58
C CYS A 57 4.91 -6.89 5.76
N ILE A 58 5.81 -5.91 5.73
CA ILE A 58 6.75 -5.65 6.85
C ILE A 58 5.97 -5.27 8.12
N GLU A 59 4.98 -4.39 8.02
CA GLU A 59 4.16 -3.97 9.16
C GLU A 59 3.36 -5.13 9.74
N GLN A 60 2.84 -6.02 8.88
CA GLN A 60 2.15 -7.23 9.30
C GLN A 60 3.08 -8.16 10.10
N GLU A 61 4.26 -8.47 9.54
CA GLU A 61 5.22 -9.35 10.22
C GLU A 61 5.68 -8.77 11.56
N PHE A 62 5.94 -7.47 11.61
CA PHE A 62 6.30 -6.77 12.84
C PHE A 62 5.19 -6.85 13.89
N GLY A 63 3.96 -6.52 13.51
CA GLY A 63 2.79 -6.59 14.37
C GLY A 63 2.52 -8.00 14.90
N GLU A 64 2.59 -9.02 14.05
CA GLU A 64 2.41 -10.42 14.44
C GLU A 64 3.47 -10.87 15.45
N LYS A 65 4.73 -10.50 15.24
CA LYS A 65 5.83 -10.81 16.18
C LYS A 65 5.64 -10.13 17.53
N LEU A 66 5.20 -8.86 17.54
CA LEU A 66 4.89 -8.15 18.78
C LEU A 66 3.70 -8.77 19.52
N ALA A 67 2.62 -9.11 18.81
CA ALA A 67 1.45 -9.77 19.39
C ALA A 67 1.84 -11.12 20.01
N ALA A 68 2.69 -11.90 19.31
CA ALA A 68 3.20 -13.16 19.85
C ALA A 68 4.08 -12.95 21.08
N LEU A 69 4.87 -11.88 21.14
CA LEU A 69 5.67 -11.52 22.31
C LEU A 69 4.78 -11.13 23.51
N ALA A 70 3.76 -10.30 23.28
CA ALA A 70 2.76 -9.92 24.29
C ALA A 70 1.94 -11.13 24.78
N ALA A 71 1.67 -12.08 23.89
CA ALA A 71 0.98 -13.32 24.24
C ALA A 71 1.82 -14.22 25.18
N LYS A 72 3.13 -14.31 24.92
CA LYS A 72 4.13 -15.05 25.72
C LYS A 72 4.41 -14.43 27.10
N ASP A 73 3.85 -13.26 27.37
CA ASP A 73 4.15 -12.49 28.57
C ASP A 73 4.07 -13.36 29.83
N ARG A 74 5.25 -13.55 30.43
CA ARG A 74 5.49 -14.32 31.65
C ARG A 74 5.06 -13.56 32.91
N LEU A 75 4.71 -12.28 32.76
CA LEU A 75 4.22 -11.41 33.82
C LEU A 75 2.70 -11.49 33.98
N LYS A 76 2.00 -12.29 33.16
CA LYS A 76 0.58 -12.59 33.33
C LYS A 76 0.33 -13.32 34.64
N THR A 77 0.06 -12.54 35.67
CA THR A 77 -0.54 -13.00 36.93
C THR A 77 -1.84 -13.76 36.64
N THR A 78 -1.99 -14.94 37.22
CA THR A 78 -3.22 -15.75 37.15
C THR A 78 -4.43 -14.95 37.65
N LYS A 79 -5.66 -15.35 37.29
CA LYS A 79 -6.89 -14.64 37.72
C LYS A 79 -7.00 -14.45 39.25
N GLN A 80 -6.35 -15.31 40.05
CA GLN A 80 -6.29 -15.17 41.51
C GLN A 80 -5.27 -14.11 41.98
N GLU A 81 -4.21 -13.87 41.23
CA GLU A 81 -3.15 -12.89 41.55
C GLU A 81 -3.50 -11.45 41.13
N LYS A 82 -4.43 -11.26 40.17
CA LYS A 82 -4.87 -9.93 39.74
C LYS A 82 -5.46 -9.07 40.87
N ASN A 83 -6.09 -9.68 41.87
CA ASN A 83 -6.64 -8.98 43.04
C ASN A 83 -5.56 -8.56 44.06
N HIS A 84 -4.33 -9.04 43.90
CA HIS A 84 -3.20 -8.81 44.79
C HIS A 84 -1.96 -8.33 44.02
N MET A 85 -2.17 -7.72 42.85
CA MET A 85 -1.06 -7.17 42.09
C MET A 85 -0.51 -5.95 42.85
N ASN A 86 0.79 -5.97 43.13
CA ASN A 86 1.45 -4.85 43.78
C ASN A 86 1.73 -3.73 42.78
N THR A 87 2.18 -2.58 43.27
CA THR A 87 2.37 -1.39 42.43
C THR A 87 3.46 -1.63 41.37
N THR A 88 4.52 -2.35 41.72
CA THR A 88 5.60 -2.70 40.78
C THR A 88 5.13 -3.68 39.68
N GLN A 89 4.36 -4.71 40.04
CA GLN A 89 3.77 -5.65 39.09
C GLN A 89 2.78 -4.95 38.13
N SER A 90 2.05 -3.94 38.62
CA SER A 90 1.17 -3.11 37.80
C SER A 90 1.94 -2.33 36.74
N ALA A 91 3.10 -1.77 37.09
CA ALA A 91 3.97 -1.07 36.14
C ALA A 91 4.59 -2.04 35.11
N LEU A 92 4.99 -3.24 35.54
CA LEU A 92 5.52 -4.27 34.63
C LEU A 92 4.43 -4.76 33.66
N ALA A 93 3.18 -4.93 34.11
CA ALA A 93 2.06 -5.32 33.24
C ALA A 93 1.74 -4.25 32.17
N ALA A 94 2.11 -2.99 32.40
CA ALA A 94 1.92 -1.93 31.41
C ALA A 94 2.81 -2.10 30.17
N ILE A 95 3.96 -2.78 30.31
CA ILE A 95 4.85 -3.12 29.18
C ILE A 95 4.12 -4.09 28.24
N SER A 96 3.46 -5.11 28.78
CA SER A 96 2.71 -6.08 27.99
C SER A 96 1.54 -5.45 27.24
N ASN A 97 0.91 -4.44 27.84
CA ASN A 97 -0.15 -3.67 27.19
C ASN A 97 0.40 -2.77 26.07
N GLU A 98 1.57 -2.16 26.27
CA GLU A 98 2.26 -1.40 25.21
C GLU A 98 2.56 -2.33 24.02
N LEU A 99 3.18 -3.49 24.25
CA LEU A 99 3.47 -4.45 23.17
C LEU A 99 2.21 -4.86 22.38
N GLN A 100 1.10 -5.09 23.09
CA GLN A 100 -0.18 -5.46 22.47
C GLN A 100 -0.76 -4.32 21.65
N LYS A 101 -0.77 -3.09 22.17
CA LYS A 101 -1.28 -1.91 21.45
C LYS A 101 -0.42 -1.58 20.24
N THR A 102 0.90 -1.63 20.38
CA THR A 102 1.84 -1.42 19.28
C THR A 102 1.59 -2.49 18.21
N ALA A 103 1.45 -3.77 18.58
CA ALA A 103 1.11 -4.83 17.63
C ALA A 103 -0.19 -4.55 16.85
N GLU A 104 -1.28 -4.23 17.55
CA GLU A 104 -2.58 -3.91 16.94
C GLU A 104 -2.48 -2.72 15.98
N CYS A 105 -1.73 -1.69 16.37
CA CYS A 105 -1.52 -0.50 15.55
C CYS A 105 -0.80 -0.83 14.22
N HIS A 106 0.27 -1.62 14.27
CA HIS A 106 1.03 -2.01 13.07
C HIS A 106 0.23 -2.98 12.16
N LEU A 107 -0.55 -3.89 12.75
CA LEU A 107 -1.46 -4.74 11.98
C LEU A 107 -2.54 -3.90 11.27
N SER A 108 -3.11 -2.92 11.96
CA SER A 108 -4.07 -1.99 11.36
C SER A 108 -3.43 -1.14 10.26
N LEU A 109 -2.19 -0.68 10.43
CA LEU A 109 -1.46 0.04 9.39
C LEU A 109 -1.27 -0.85 8.15
N SER A 110 -0.88 -2.10 8.32
CA SER A 110 -0.76 -3.05 7.21
C SER A 110 -2.04 -3.18 6.39
N CYS A 111 -3.18 -3.35 7.06
CA CYS A 111 -4.49 -3.40 6.40
C CYS A 111 -4.81 -2.09 5.69
N ASN A 112 -4.64 -0.94 6.35
CA ASN A 112 -4.94 0.36 5.75
C ASN A 112 -4.04 0.68 4.54
N LEU A 113 -2.76 0.27 4.58
CA LEU A 113 -1.88 0.41 3.42
C LEU A 113 -2.38 -0.38 2.21
N LYS A 114 -2.87 -1.60 2.43
CA LYS A 114 -3.42 -2.47 1.37
C LYS A 114 -4.77 -1.95 0.86
N ASP A 115 -5.69 -1.69 1.77
CA ASP A 115 -7.11 -1.46 1.47
C ASP A 115 -7.42 -0.02 1.06
N GLN A 116 -6.54 0.94 1.37
CA GLN A 116 -6.74 2.35 1.04
C GLN A 116 -5.77 2.80 -0.05
N VAL A 117 -4.49 2.95 0.27
CA VAL A 117 -3.56 3.59 -0.67
C VAL A 117 -3.14 2.67 -1.81
N ALA A 118 -2.90 1.38 -1.55
CA ALA A 118 -2.52 0.42 -2.59
C ALA A 118 -3.69 0.08 -3.51
N ASP A 119 -4.87 -0.23 -2.97
CA ASP A 119 -6.06 -0.55 -3.78
C ASP A 119 -6.47 0.61 -4.70
N GLU A 120 -6.41 1.86 -4.21
CA GLU A 120 -6.72 3.04 -5.01
C GLU A 120 -5.77 3.17 -6.21
N VAL A 121 -4.47 3.01 -5.99
CA VAL A 121 -3.45 3.06 -7.05
C VAL A 121 -3.62 1.92 -8.04
N ASP A 122 -3.83 0.68 -7.58
CA ASP A 122 -4.05 -0.49 -8.44
C ASP A 122 -5.30 -0.32 -9.34
N ARG A 123 -6.40 0.18 -8.75
CA ARG A 123 -7.62 0.49 -9.51
C ARG A 123 -7.37 1.55 -10.58
N LYS A 124 -6.65 2.62 -10.25
CA LYS A 124 -6.34 3.70 -11.20
C LYS A 124 -5.39 3.26 -12.31
N ILE A 125 -4.39 2.43 -12.01
CA ILE A 125 -3.53 1.82 -13.02
C ILE A 125 -4.35 1.01 -14.04
N LYS A 126 -5.33 0.22 -13.57
CA LYS A 126 -6.22 -0.56 -14.46
C LYS A 126 -7.10 0.32 -15.33
N GLU A 127 -7.64 1.40 -14.76
CA GLU A 127 -8.45 2.40 -15.45
C GLU A 127 -7.65 3.08 -16.57
N TYR A 128 -6.44 3.58 -16.25
CA TYR A 128 -5.57 4.24 -17.21
C TYR A 128 -5.08 3.31 -18.33
N HIS A 129 -4.69 2.07 -18.03
CA HIS A 129 -4.32 1.11 -19.08
C HIS A 129 -5.48 0.83 -20.03
N THR A 130 -6.67 0.54 -19.48
CA THR A 130 -7.86 0.24 -20.29
C THR A 130 -8.20 1.40 -21.23
N LEU A 131 -8.11 2.63 -20.73
CA LEU A 131 -8.40 3.82 -21.50
C LEU A 131 -7.34 4.06 -22.59
N LEU A 132 -6.05 3.92 -22.26
CA LEU A 132 -4.96 4.08 -23.22
C LEU A 132 -5.03 3.02 -24.32
N ASP A 133 -5.22 1.75 -23.96
CA ASP A 133 -5.29 0.63 -24.92
C ASP A 133 -6.43 0.83 -25.94
N LYS A 134 -7.59 1.33 -25.48
CA LYS A 134 -8.72 1.68 -26.35
C LYS A 134 -8.33 2.71 -27.41
N TRP A 135 -7.59 3.75 -27.03
CA TRP A 135 -7.15 4.78 -27.98
C TRP A 135 -6.08 4.26 -28.95
N ILE A 136 -5.12 3.48 -28.45
CA ILE A 136 -4.10 2.84 -29.28
C ILE A 136 -4.77 1.96 -30.36
N GLU A 137 -5.71 1.09 -29.97
CA GLU A 137 -6.41 0.20 -30.88
C GLU A 137 -7.17 0.98 -31.96
N SER A 138 -7.90 2.03 -31.59
CA SER A 138 -8.64 2.87 -32.53
C SER A 138 -7.72 3.59 -33.53
N LEU A 139 -6.61 4.14 -33.06
CA LEU A 139 -5.64 4.87 -33.89
C LEU A 139 -4.87 3.94 -34.83
N ASP A 140 -4.57 2.72 -34.39
CA ASP A 140 -3.91 1.72 -35.23
C ASP A 140 -4.85 1.16 -36.29
N GLN A 141 -6.11 0.88 -35.95
CA GLN A 141 -7.12 0.47 -36.93
C GLN A 141 -7.28 1.50 -38.06
N LEU A 142 -7.51 2.77 -37.71
CA LEU A 142 -7.62 3.86 -38.69
C LEU A 142 -6.32 4.07 -39.47
N GLY A 143 -5.17 3.92 -38.78
CA GLY A 143 -3.85 4.04 -39.40
C GLY A 143 -3.57 2.96 -40.44
N ASP A 144 -3.97 1.72 -40.16
CA ASP A 144 -3.83 0.58 -41.08
C ASP A 144 -4.79 0.71 -42.27
N GLU A 145 -6.03 1.11 -42.05
CA GLU A 145 -6.99 1.36 -43.13
C GLU A 145 -6.50 2.46 -44.07
N LYS A 146 -6.01 3.58 -43.52
CA LYS A 146 -5.39 4.67 -44.28
C LYS A 146 -4.20 4.17 -45.12
N LYS A 147 -3.33 3.34 -44.54
CA LYS A 147 -2.17 2.77 -45.22
C LYS A 147 -2.57 1.82 -46.36
N GLU A 148 -3.60 1.01 -46.16
CA GLU A 148 -4.16 0.14 -47.19
C GLU A 148 -4.68 0.97 -48.38
N LYS A 149 -5.50 1.99 -48.11
CA LYS A 149 -6.07 2.86 -49.15
C LYS A 149 -5.02 3.68 -49.89
N ILE A 150 -4.00 4.19 -49.19
CA ILE A 150 -2.85 4.83 -49.84
C ILE A 150 -2.12 3.85 -50.76
N THR A 151 -1.95 2.59 -50.34
CA THR A 151 -1.32 1.56 -51.17
C THR A 151 -2.13 1.26 -52.43
N GLU A 152 -3.47 1.20 -52.32
CA GLU A 152 -4.38 1.06 -53.45
C GLU A 152 -4.28 2.25 -54.42
N LEU A 153 -4.29 3.47 -53.88
CA LEU A 153 -4.14 4.72 -54.62
C LEU A 153 -2.83 4.75 -55.44
N LEU A 154 -1.72 4.33 -54.82
CA LEU A 154 -0.41 4.23 -55.49
C LEU A 154 -0.42 3.18 -56.62
N LYS A 155 -1.12 2.06 -56.45
CA LYS A 155 -1.29 1.03 -57.50
C LYS A 155 -2.08 1.59 -58.68
N ILE A 156 -3.19 2.31 -58.45
CA ILE A 156 -3.98 2.94 -59.52
C ILE A 156 -3.14 3.99 -60.25
N ARG A 157 -2.39 4.83 -59.52
CA ARG A 157 -1.45 5.80 -60.11
C ARG A 157 -0.42 5.12 -61.00
N SER A 158 0.17 4.01 -60.56
CA SER A 158 1.14 3.24 -61.36
C SER A 158 0.52 2.68 -62.64
N LYS A 159 -0.71 2.14 -62.56
CA LYS A 159 -1.45 1.66 -63.74
C LYS A 159 -1.73 2.79 -64.73
N TYR A 160 -2.16 3.95 -64.24
CA TYR A 160 -2.42 5.13 -65.06
C TYR A 160 -1.16 5.59 -65.82
N LEU A 161 -0.01 5.68 -65.13
CA LEU A 161 1.25 6.08 -65.75
C LEU A 161 1.69 5.11 -66.86
N LYS A 162 1.57 3.80 -66.63
CA LYS A 162 1.89 2.78 -67.64
C LYS A 162 1.00 2.88 -68.88
N GLU A 163 -0.30 3.07 -68.70
CA GLU A 163 -1.26 3.26 -69.81
C GLU A 163 -0.96 4.56 -70.59
N HIS A 164 -0.61 5.63 -69.89
CA HIS A 164 -0.22 6.91 -70.50
C HIS A 164 1.05 6.77 -71.36
N GLU A 165 2.04 6.02 -70.88
CA GLU A 165 3.26 5.70 -71.64
C GLU A 165 2.96 4.86 -72.88
N LEU A 166 2.16 3.78 -72.73
CA LEU A 166 1.79 2.88 -73.83
C LEU A 166 0.97 3.59 -74.93
N SER A 167 0.19 4.60 -74.56
CA SER A 167 -0.64 5.38 -75.48
C SER A 167 0.08 6.58 -76.10
N ASN A 168 1.40 6.75 -75.86
CA ASN A 168 2.18 7.93 -76.29
C ASN A 168 1.50 9.25 -75.89
N GLY A 169 0.86 9.29 -74.72
CA GLY A 169 0.14 10.46 -74.20
C GLY A 169 -1.27 10.68 -74.77
N GLN A 170 -1.81 9.76 -75.59
CA GLN A 170 -3.18 9.87 -76.09
C GLN A 170 -4.21 9.34 -75.08
N THR A 171 -5.07 10.23 -74.57
CA THR A 171 -6.54 10.05 -74.46
C THR A 171 -7.22 8.67 -74.54
N THR A 172 -6.93 7.63 -73.73
CA THR A 172 -7.70 6.36 -73.78
C THR A 172 -8.90 6.34 -72.82
N SER A 173 -9.94 5.58 -73.18
CA SER A 173 -11.09 5.33 -72.30
C SER A 173 -10.67 4.69 -70.97
N ASN A 174 -9.65 3.84 -70.98
CA ASN A 174 -9.11 3.19 -69.78
C ASN A 174 -8.43 4.21 -68.85
N MET A 175 -7.68 5.18 -69.41
CA MET A 175 -7.11 6.28 -68.62
C MET A 175 -8.17 7.14 -67.93
N ALA A 176 -9.29 7.41 -68.60
CA ALA A 176 -10.39 8.16 -68.00
C ALA A 176 -10.99 7.42 -66.78
N LEU A 177 -11.18 6.09 -66.90
CA LEU A 177 -11.65 5.25 -65.78
C LEU A 177 -10.66 5.23 -64.61
N LEU A 178 -9.37 5.04 -64.89
CA LEU A 178 -8.33 5.03 -63.86
C LEU A 178 -8.22 6.39 -63.14
N LYS A 179 -8.43 7.49 -63.86
CA LYS A 179 -8.46 8.84 -63.26
C LYS A 179 -9.65 9.02 -62.32
N GLU A 180 -10.82 8.53 -62.70
CA GLU A 180 -12.01 8.58 -61.83
C GLU A 180 -11.83 7.71 -60.58
N GLN A 181 -11.29 6.49 -60.74
CA GLN A 181 -10.93 5.62 -59.61
C GLN A 181 -9.90 6.27 -58.68
N TYR A 182 -8.87 6.91 -59.26
CA TYR A 182 -7.87 7.64 -58.49
C TYR A 182 -8.51 8.76 -57.67
N LYS A 183 -9.39 9.57 -58.29
CA LYS A 183 -10.09 10.66 -57.60
C LYS A 183 -10.95 10.14 -56.44
N ALA A 184 -11.73 9.07 -56.67
CA ALA A 184 -12.54 8.46 -55.63
C ALA A 184 -11.70 7.89 -54.47
N LEU A 185 -10.51 7.34 -54.76
CA LEU A 185 -9.59 6.87 -53.72
C LEU A 185 -8.91 8.03 -52.96
N VAL A 186 -8.60 9.14 -53.61
CA VAL A 186 -8.10 10.35 -52.92
C VAL A 186 -9.13 10.83 -51.92
N GLU A 187 -10.40 10.95 -52.32
CA GLU A 187 -11.49 11.38 -51.43
C GLU A 187 -11.65 10.43 -50.23
N GLN A 188 -11.53 9.11 -50.43
CA GLN A 188 -11.53 8.13 -49.33
C GLN A 188 -10.33 8.29 -48.39
N VAL A 189 -9.12 8.44 -48.93
CA VAL A 189 -7.90 8.63 -48.12
C VAL A 189 -7.97 9.92 -47.31
N ASP A 190 -8.46 11.01 -47.91
CA ASP A 190 -8.64 12.29 -47.24
C ASP A 190 -9.66 12.20 -46.10
N GLN A 191 -10.76 11.47 -46.30
CA GLN A 191 -11.76 11.23 -45.26
C GLN A 191 -11.17 10.45 -44.06
N ILE A 192 -10.49 9.33 -44.31
CA ILE A 192 -9.87 8.52 -43.25
C ILE A 192 -8.75 9.33 -42.55
N ALA A 193 -8.00 10.14 -43.29
CA ALA A 193 -6.98 11.00 -42.70
C ALA A 193 -7.58 12.07 -41.79
N HIS A 194 -8.72 12.65 -42.16
CA HIS A 194 -9.43 13.60 -41.31
C HIS A 194 -9.96 12.93 -40.02
N GLU A 195 -10.55 11.75 -40.15
CA GLU A 195 -11.00 10.95 -39.00
C GLU A 195 -9.84 10.59 -38.08
N TRP A 196 -8.73 10.07 -38.62
CA TRP A 196 -7.53 9.78 -37.84
C TRP A 196 -6.99 11.00 -37.10
N ASN A 197 -6.95 12.18 -37.76
CA ASN A 197 -6.50 13.41 -37.12
C ASN A 197 -7.46 13.85 -35.99
N SER A 198 -8.78 13.71 -36.17
CA SER A 198 -9.76 14.01 -35.12
C SER A 198 -9.57 13.08 -33.93
N THR A 199 -9.52 11.77 -34.18
CA THR A 199 -9.29 10.74 -33.15
C THR A 199 -7.97 10.97 -32.41
N TRP A 200 -6.89 11.36 -33.10
CA TRP A 200 -5.61 11.67 -32.46
C TRP A 200 -5.68 12.91 -31.58
N THR A 201 -6.41 13.94 -32.02
CA THR A 201 -6.63 15.15 -31.21
C THR A 201 -7.38 14.80 -29.92
N GLU A 202 -8.47 14.05 -30.02
CA GLU A 202 -9.25 13.59 -28.87
C GLU A 202 -8.42 12.70 -27.93
N ALA A 203 -7.61 11.79 -28.48
CA ALA A 203 -6.70 10.97 -27.68
C ALA A 203 -5.67 11.81 -26.92
N CYS A 204 -5.10 12.84 -27.55
CA CYS A 204 -4.19 13.79 -26.89
C CYS A 204 -4.88 14.53 -25.73
N GLU A 205 -6.09 15.04 -25.93
CA GLU A 205 -6.86 15.70 -24.86
C GLU A 205 -7.13 14.77 -23.68
N VAL A 206 -7.49 13.51 -23.97
CA VAL A 206 -7.71 12.50 -22.93
C VAL A 206 -6.41 12.15 -22.20
N MET A 207 -5.30 11.96 -22.91
CA MET A 207 -3.99 11.70 -22.28
C MET A 207 -3.51 12.88 -21.42
N GLU A 208 -3.84 14.12 -21.82
CA GLU A 208 -3.55 15.31 -21.04
C GLU A 208 -4.34 15.31 -19.72
N ALA A 209 -5.65 15.03 -19.79
CA ALA A 209 -6.50 14.89 -18.60
C ALA A 209 -6.08 13.69 -17.71
N MET A 210 -5.62 12.59 -18.29
CA MET A 210 -5.08 11.44 -17.55
C MET A 210 -3.83 11.83 -16.76
N GLU A 211 -2.94 12.65 -17.32
CA GLU A 211 -1.75 13.12 -16.62
C GLU A 211 -2.10 14.11 -15.50
N GLU A 212 -3.10 14.98 -15.70
CA GLU A 212 -3.62 15.85 -14.64
C GLU A 212 -4.19 15.02 -13.47
N ASP A 213 -5.05 14.04 -13.77
CA ASP A 213 -5.64 13.12 -12.77
C ASP A 213 -4.55 12.31 -12.05
N ARG A 214 -3.52 11.85 -12.77
CA ARG A 214 -2.39 11.12 -12.20
C ARG A 214 -1.62 11.96 -11.19
N VAL A 215 -1.34 13.23 -11.51
CA VAL A 215 -0.63 14.12 -10.59
C VAL A 215 -1.45 14.36 -9.33
N GLU A 216 -2.76 14.56 -9.46
CA GLU A 216 -3.63 14.75 -8.30
C GLU A 216 -3.77 13.49 -7.46
N LEU A 217 -3.90 12.31 -8.10
CA LEU A 217 -3.87 11.01 -7.43
C LEU A 217 -2.60 10.85 -6.59
N ILE A 218 -1.42 11.10 -7.15
CA ILE A 218 -0.16 10.95 -6.42
C ILE A 218 -0.13 11.89 -5.21
N LYS A 219 -0.56 13.14 -5.36
CA LYS A 219 -0.59 14.10 -4.25
C LYS A 219 -1.47 13.61 -3.11
N SER A 220 -2.72 13.25 -3.40
CA SER A 220 -3.69 12.86 -2.37
C SER A 220 -3.34 11.51 -1.73
N ASN A 221 -2.93 10.54 -2.53
CA ASN A 221 -2.64 9.18 -2.08
C ASN A 221 -1.35 9.11 -1.24
N VAL A 222 -0.27 9.79 -1.68
CA VAL A 222 0.98 9.87 -0.90
C VAL A 222 0.78 10.69 0.39
N TRP A 223 -0.07 11.71 0.35
CA TRP A 223 -0.46 12.44 1.55
C TRP A 223 -1.16 11.52 2.56
N GLU A 224 -2.09 10.68 2.10
CA GLU A 224 -2.77 9.72 2.98
C GLU A 224 -1.82 8.66 3.53
N TYR A 225 -0.90 8.15 2.71
CA TYR A 225 0.18 7.28 3.19
C TYR A 225 0.94 7.92 4.36
N ALA A 226 1.30 9.20 4.25
CA ALA A 226 1.99 9.93 5.32
C ALA A 226 1.13 10.06 6.59
N ASN A 227 -0.17 10.32 6.44
CA ASN A 227 -1.11 10.37 7.57
C ASN A 227 -1.17 9.03 8.30
N LEU A 228 -1.40 7.94 7.56
CA LEU A 228 -1.47 6.58 8.10
C LEU A 228 -0.21 6.21 8.86
N ALA A 229 0.96 6.47 8.28
CA ALA A 229 2.24 6.20 8.92
C ALA A 229 2.42 7.04 10.20
N SER A 230 2.14 8.35 10.15
CA SER A 230 2.33 9.25 11.29
C SER A 230 1.39 8.94 12.48
N ALA A 231 0.18 8.45 12.22
CA ALA A 231 -0.77 8.07 13.26
C ALA A 231 -0.22 6.97 14.19
N THR A 232 0.59 6.05 13.66
CA THR A 232 1.21 4.99 14.47
C THR A 232 2.17 5.52 15.54
N LEU A 233 2.86 6.62 15.26
CA LEU A 233 3.81 7.24 16.19
C LEU A 233 3.10 7.82 17.41
N LEU A 234 1.88 8.34 17.22
CA LEU A 234 1.06 8.86 18.32
C LEU A 234 0.65 7.74 19.28
N VAL A 235 0.23 6.58 18.74
CA VAL A 235 -0.15 5.42 19.56
C VAL A 235 1.03 4.88 20.36
N GLN A 236 2.22 4.84 19.76
CA GLN A 236 3.44 4.41 20.45
C GLN A 236 3.83 5.39 21.57
N ASP A 237 3.76 6.69 21.32
CA ASP A 237 4.05 7.71 22.33
C ASP A 237 3.10 7.60 23.53
N GLU A 238 1.79 7.52 23.28
CA GLU A 238 0.78 7.34 24.32
C GLU A 238 0.98 6.06 25.14
N SER A 239 1.41 4.97 24.48
CA SER A 239 1.65 3.68 25.13
C SER A 239 2.90 3.73 26.03
N CYS A 240 3.96 4.41 25.60
CA CYS A 240 5.14 4.68 26.42
C CYS A 240 4.81 5.58 27.62
N GLU A 241 4.02 6.63 27.40
CA GLU A 241 3.54 7.52 28.47
C GLU A 241 2.70 6.76 29.51
N SER A 242 1.90 5.78 29.08
CA SER A 242 1.17 4.91 30.00
C SER A 242 2.11 4.12 30.93
N ILE A 243 3.26 3.64 30.44
CA ILE A 243 4.25 2.95 31.29
C ILE A 243 4.83 3.93 32.32
N ARG A 244 5.26 5.13 31.88
CA ARG A 244 5.82 6.16 32.77
C ARG A 244 4.85 6.51 33.90
N LYS A 245 3.56 6.71 33.58
CA LYS A 245 2.50 6.98 34.57
C LYS A 245 2.26 5.83 35.55
N GLN A 246 2.50 4.58 35.17
CA GLN A 246 2.41 3.46 36.12
C GLN A 246 3.64 3.39 37.03
N LEU A 247 4.82 3.70 36.50
CA LEU A 247 6.05 3.76 37.29
C LEU A 247 5.99 4.83 38.39
N GLU A 248 5.36 5.97 38.13
CA GLU A 248 5.12 7.02 39.14
C GLU A 248 4.27 6.54 40.33
N LYS A 249 3.49 5.47 40.16
CA LYS A 249 2.65 4.90 41.22
C LYS A 249 3.37 3.84 42.06
N CYS A 250 4.54 3.37 41.62
CA CYS A 250 5.34 2.38 42.33
C CYS A 250 5.71 2.88 43.73
N SER A 251 5.52 2.04 44.75
CA SER A 251 5.76 2.41 46.13
C SER A 251 6.19 1.21 46.95
N PHE A 252 7.44 1.25 47.44
CA PHE A 252 7.99 0.25 48.34
C PHE A 252 7.09 0.04 49.56
N GLU A 253 6.61 1.12 50.19
CA GLU A 253 5.78 1.03 51.39
C GLU A 253 4.43 0.33 51.15
N ARG A 254 3.81 0.59 49.99
CA ARG A 254 2.55 -0.09 49.61
C ARG A 254 2.80 -1.56 49.32
N ASP A 255 3.85 -1.87 48.57
CA ASP A 255 4.20 -3.23 48.20
C ASP A 255 4.63 -4.06 49.43
N LEU A 256 5.41 -3.48 50.35
CA LEU A 256 5.82 -4.09 51.62
C LEU A 256 4.60 -4.37 52.50
N ARG A 257 3.71 -3.38 52.67
CA ARG A 257 2.49 -3.55 53.46
C ARG A 257 1.61 -4.67 52.90
N GLN A 258 1.46 -4.73 51.58
CA GLN A 258 0.70 -5.78 50.91
C GLN A 258 1.34 -7.15 51.14
N CYS A 259 2.66 -7.27 50.99
CA CYS A 259 3.40 -8.50 51.24
C CYS A 259 3.18 -9.01 52.69
N ILE A 260 3.39 -8.13 53.69
CA ILE A 260 3.17 -8.49 55.10
C ILE A 260 1.72 -8.90 55.33
N THR A 261 0.75 -8.15 54.80
CA THR A 261 -0.68 -8.43 55.00
C THR A 261 -1.08 -9.80 54.42
N LEU A 262 -0.51 -10.19 53.27
CA LEU A 262 -0.85 -11.43 52.59
C LEU A 262 -0.05 -12.65 53.10
N HIS A 263 1.16 -12.44 53.62
CA HIS A 263 2.10 -13.54 53.89
C HIS A 263 2.65 -13.58 55.33
N SER A 264 2.23 -12.71 56.24
CA SER A 264 2.71 -12.76 57.62
C SER A 264 2.37 -14.10 58.29
N THR A 265 3.35 -14.71 58.95
CA THR A 265 3.20 -15.99 59.68
C THR A 265 3.22 -15.82 61.21
N GLY A 266 3.45 -14.60 61.69
CA GLY A 266 3.50 -14.25 63.11
C GLY A 266 4.39 -13.02 63.33
N SER A 267 4.15 -12.29 64.43
CA SER A 267 4.92 -11.10 64.81
C SER A 267 5.77 -11.30 66.08
N THR A 268 5.59 -12.41 66.78
CA THR A 268 6.34 -12.73 68.00
C THR A 268 7.64 -13.44 67.66
N ILE A 269 8.75 -12.93 68.20
CA ILE A 269 10.06 -13.58 68.07
C ILE A 269 10.03 -14.89 68.89
N PRO A 270 10.27 -16.07 68.29
CA PRO A 270 10.24 -17.33 69.02
C PRO A 270 11.36 -17.40 70.05
N THR A 271 11.05 -17.96 71.22
CA THR A 271 12.02 -18.20 72.30
C THR A 271 12.75 -19.53 72.12
N THR A 272 13.84 -19.75 72.85
CA THR A 272 14.55 -21.04 72.88
C THR A 272 13.61 -22.21 73.19
N ASN A 273 12.65 -22.03 74.12
CA ASN A 273 11.68 -23.06 74.46
C ASN A 273 10.71 -23.36 73.32
N ASP A 274 10.32 -22.36 72.53
CA ASP A 274 9.45 -22.54 71.37
C ASP A 274 10.14 -23.43 70.32
N TYR A 275 11.42 -23.15 70.04
CA TYR A 275 12.23 -23.97 69.12
C TYR A 275 12.38 -25.41 69.61
N VAL A 276 12.73 -25.62 70.89
CA VAL A 276 12.88 -26.97 71.48
C VAL A 276 11.56 -27.75 71.41
N THR A 277 10.44 -27.08 71.69
CA THR A 277 9.11 -27.70 71.64
C THR A 277 8.74 -28.13 70.22
N GLU A 278 9.00 -27.29 69.22
CA GLU A 278 8.70 -27.64 67.82
C GLU A 278 9.60 -28.78 67.32
N MET A 279 10.91 -28.76 67.63
CA MET A 279 11.79 -29.88 67.27
C MET A 279 11.34 -31.22 67.90
N MET A 280 10.92 -31.21 69.18
CA MET A 280 10.38 -32.42 69.81
C MET A 280 9.09 -32.90 69.12
N ARG A 281 8.23 -31.98 68.65
CA ARG A 281 7.03 -32.33 67.86
C ARG A 281 7.39 -32.93 66.50
N GLU A 282 8.38 -32.37 65.80
CA GLU A 282 8.87 -32.92 64.53
C GLU A 282 9.44 -34.32 64.68
N GLN A 283 10.24 -34.58 65.72
CA GLN A 283 10.81 -35.90 66.00
C GLN A 283 9.71 -36.94 66.29
N LYS A 284 8.69 -36.58 67.07
CA LYS A 284 7.53 -37.45 67.31
C LYS A 284 6.73 -37.74 66.03
N ARG A 285 6.52 -36.74 65.16
CA ARG A 285 5.87 -36.93 63.86
C ARG A 285 6.65 -37.90 62.96
N LYS A 286 7.98 -37.75 62.87
CA LYS A 286 8.86 -38.65 62.11
C LYS A 286 8.87 -40.09 62.64
N GLN A 287 8.77 -40.27 63.96
CA GLN A 287 8.65 -41.60 64.58
C GLN A 287 7.29 -42.25 64.33
N GLN A 288 6.21 -41.48 64.19
CA GLN A 288 4.87 -41.99 63.86
C GLN A 288 4.73 -42.38 62.39
N THR A 289 5.35 -41.64 61.46
CA THR A 289 5.34 -41.98 60.02
C THR A 289 6.20 -43.21 59.71
N ASN A 290 7.21 -43.51 60.51
CA ASN A 290 8.09 -44.68 60.37
C ASN A 290 7.62 -45.92 61.16
N ARG A 291 6.43 -45.91 61.77
CA ARG A 291 5.87 -47.12 62.39
C ARG A 291 5.37 -48.08 61.31
N PRO A 292 5.89 -49.32 61.22
CA PRO A 292 5.37 -50.30 60.27
C PRO A 292 3.88 -50.58 60.59
N LYS A 293 3.02 -50.55 59.57
CA LYS A 293 1.61 -50.94 59.72
C LYS A 293 1.56 -52.38 60.21
N LEU A 294 0.96 -52.61 61.38
CA LEU A 294 0.77 -53.95 61.95
C LEU A 294 0.00 -54.82 60.95
N PRO A 295 0.41 -56.08 60.72
CA PRO A 295 -0.31 -56.97 59.82
C PRO A 295 -1.70 -57.25 60.38
N VAL A 296 -2.72 -57.01 59.55
CA VAL A 296 -4.10 -57.43 59.82
C VAL A 296 -4.09 -58.96 59.89
N LYS A 297 -4.42 -59.53 61.06
CA LYS A 297 -4.58 -60.98 61.19
C LYS A 297 -5.80 -61.39 60.36
N PRO A 298 -5.68 -62.38 59.45
CA PRO A 298 -6.83 -62.93 58.75
C PRO A 298 -7.72 -63.70 59.75
N ALA A 299 -9.03 -63.59 59.52
CA ALA A 299 -10.09 -64.27 60.27
C ALA A 299 -10.10 -65.78 60.02
#